data_AF-M1BLI2-F1
#
_entry.id   AF-M1BLI2-F1
#
_cell.length_a   1.000
_cell.length_b   1.000
_cell.length_c   1.000
_cell.angle_alpha   90.00
_cell.angle_beta   90.00
_cell.angle_gamma   90.00
#
_symmetry.space_group_name_H-M   'P 1'
#
loop_
_entity.id
_entity.type
_entity.pdbx_description
1 polymer ?
#
loop_
_entity_poly.entity_id
_entity_poly.type
_entity_poly.pdbx_seq_one_letter_code
_entity_poly.pdbx_strand_id
1 'polypeptide(L)'
;MGDACKYAVVTGANKGIGFETVKQLANSGVTVVLTARDEKRGTEATSLLNEQGFSNVVFHQLDVQNAQSIDSLAKFIQKQYGRLDILVNNAGASGVVPNEDVLRAMNIDLVDWLPGKTFDDIQAVMKTTYKQAKLCLDTNYYGVKNVTEALLPLLQNSPSPRIVNVSSRKGALNVS
;
A
#
# COMPACT_ATOMS: atom_id res chain seq x y z
N MET A 1 31.01 -11.80 -5.64
CA MET A 1 30.35 -11.62 -4.32
C MET A 1 28.89 -11.99 -4.54
N GLY A 2 28.37 -13.03 -3.88
CA GLY A 2 26.97 -13.40 -4.03
C GLY A 2 26.08 -12.23 -3.63
N ASP A 3 25.02 -11.96 -4.40
CA ASP A 3 24.06 -10.91 -4.08
C ASP A 3 23.53 -11.12 -2.67
N ALA A 4 23.88 -10.22 -1.75
CA ALA A 4 23.39 -10.28 -0.38
C ALA A 4 21.86 -10.20 -0.38
N CYS A 5 21.21 -10.99 0.48
CA CYS A 5 19.75 -10.97 0.64
C CYS A 5 19.25 -9.53 0.85
N LYS A 6 18.28 -9.10 0.03
CA LYS A 6 17.66 -7.77 0.09
C LYS A 6 16.35 -7.86 0.88
N TYR A 7 16.05 -6.80 1.63
CA TYR A 7 14.84 -6.68 2.43
C TYR A 7 13.94 -5.57 1.87
N ALA A 8 12.67 -5.88 1.64
CA ALA A 8 11.69 -4.94 1.14
C ALA A 8 10.50 -4.79 2.09
N VAL A 9 9.91 -3.60 2.12
CA VAL A 9 8.60 -3.33 2.72
C VAL A 9 7.68 -2.85 1.61
N VAL A 10 6.48 -3.44 1.52
CA VAL A 10 5.43 -2.97 0.61
C VAL A 10 4.19 -2.62 1.44
N THR A 11 3.80 -1.34 1.40
CA THR A 11 2.65 -0.87 2.19
C THR A 11 1.31 -1.18 1.52
N GLY A 12 0.29 -1.55 2.31
CA GLY A 12 -1.06 -1.80 1.78
C GLY A 12 -1.12 -2.96 0.78
N ALA A 13 -0.39 -4.03 1.05
CA ALA A 13 -0.07 -5.09 0.11
C ALA A 13 -0.92 -6.36 0.25
N ASN A 14 -2.02 -6.33 1.01
CA ASN A 14 -2.92 -7.49 1.14
C ASN A 14 -3.83 -7.73 -0.08
N LYS A 15 -3.78 -6.88 -1.12
CA LYS A 15 -4.52 -7.04 -2.38
C LYS A 15 -3.95 -6.13 -3.48
N GLY A 16 -4.44 -6.29 -4.71
CA GLY A 16 -4.19 -5.38 -5.82
C GLY A 16 -2.72 -5.27 -6.20
N ILE A 17 -2.29 -4.07 -6.60
CA ILE A 17 -0.92 -3.81 -7.08
C ILE A 17 0.13 -4.15 -6.01
N GLY A 18 -0.14 -3.82 -4.74
CA GLY A 18 0.80 -4.12 -3.65
C GLY A 18 1.03 -5.62 -3.46
N PHE A 19 -0.02 -6.44 -3.55
CA PHE A 19 0.09 -7.90 -3.45
C PHE A 19 0.96 -8.49 -4.57
N GLU A 20 0.71 -8.05 -5.80
CA GLU A 20 1.49 -8.50 -6.95
C GLU A 20 2.94 -7.99 -6.90
N THR A 21 3.16 -6.79 -6.36
CA THR A 21 4.50 -6.25 -6.12
C THR A 21 5.27 -7.12 -5.14
N VAL A 22 4.64 -7.56 -4.03
CA VAL A 22 5.25 -8.51 -3.09
C VAL A 22 5.64 -9.79 -3.80
N LYS A 23 4.74 -10.36 -4.59
CA LYS A 23 4.97 -11.60 -5.34
C LYS A 23 6.18 -11.50 -6.27
N GLN A 24 6.28 -10.42 -7.05
CA GLN A 24 7.39 -10.24 -8.01
C GLN A 24 8.74 -9.98 -7.32
N LEU A 25 8.74 -9.21 -6.24
CA LEU A 25 9.95 -9.01 -5.42
C LEU A 25 10.39 -10.33 -4.78
N ALA A 26 9.46 -11.09 -4.20
CA ALA A 26 9.74 -12.38 -3.59
C ALA A 26 10.29 -13.39 -4.62
N ASN A 27 9.70 -13.45 -5.82
CA ASN A 27 10.19 -14.28 -6.92
C ASN A 27 11.62 -13.91 -7.37
N SER A 28 12.02 -12.66 -7.14
CA SER A 28 13.38 -12.17 -7.44
C SER A 28 14.37 -12.42 -6.29
N GLY A 29 13.99 -13.20 -5.28
CA GLY A 29 14.84 -13.56 -4.14
C GLY A 29 14.90 -12.52 -3.02
N VAL A 30 14.05 -11.49 -3.05
CA VAL A 30 13.98 -10.46 -1.99
C VAL A 30 13.14 -10.99 -0.82
N THR A 31 13.57 -10.81 0.42
CA THR A 31 12.70 -11.03 1.58
C THR A 31 11.75 -9.85 1.72
N VAL A 32 10.45 -10.09 1.67
CA VAL A 32 9.45 -9.02 1.63
C VAL A 32 8.58 -9.04 2.88
N VAL A 33 8.54 -7.90 3.57
CA VAL A 33 7.56 -7.61 4.61
C VAL A 33 6.30 -7.06 3.93
N LEU A 34 5.31 -7.94 3.76
CA LEU A 34 3.96 -7.57 3.34
C LEU A 34 3.27 -6.88 4.50
N THR A 35 2.78 -5.65 4.29
CA THR A 35 2.04 -4.94 5.33
C THR A 35 0.62 -4.62 4.92
N ALA A 36 -0.27 -4.59 5.93
CA ALA A 36 -1.67 -4.26 5.76
C ALA A 36 -2.21 -3.65 7.06
N ARG A 37 -3.22 -2.79 6.93
CA ARG A 37 -3.88 -2.20 8.11
C ARG A 37 -4.66 -3.24 8.90
N ASP A 38 -5.34 -4.14 8.19
CA ASP A 38 -6.13 -5.22 8.78
C ASP A 38 -5.27 -6.48 8.91
N GLU A 39 -5.08 -6.95 10.14
CA GLU A 39 -4.20 -8.08 10.48
C GLU A 39 -4.68 -9.39 9.89
N LYS A 40 -6.00 -9.64 9.91
CA LYS A 40 -6.58 -10.86 9.35
C LYS A 40 -6.30 -10.95 7.86
N ARG A 41 -6.63 -9.89 7.11
CA ARG A 41 -6.42 -9.83 5.66
C ARG A 41 -4.94 -9.88 5.27
N GLY A 42 -4.07 -9.27 6.09
CA GLY A 42 -2.63 -9.31 5.87
C GLY A 42 -2.05 -10.71 6.08
N THR A 43 -2.48 -11.39 7.14
CA THR A 43 -2.12 -12.79 7.42
C THR A 43 -2.62 -13.72 6.31
N GLU A 44 -3.88 -13.61 5.91
CA GLU A 44 -4.45 -14.40 4.81
C GLU A 44 -3.69 -14.21 3.49
N ALA A 45 -3.36 -12.96 3.12
CA ALA A 45 -2.58 -12.66 1.93
C ALA A 45 -1.17 -13.26 1.99
N THR A 46 -0.53 -13.23 3.16
CA THR A 46 0.80 -13.81 3.36
C THR A 46 0.75 -15.34 3.29
N SER A 47 -0.23 -15.98 3.91
CA SER A 47 -0.45 -17.43 3.80
C SER A 47 -0.65 -17.86 2.34
N LEU A 48 -1.46 -17.12 1.58
CA LEU A 48 -1.67 -17.41 0.16
C LEU A 48 -0.36 -17.37 -0.65
N LEU A 49 0.53 -16.41 -0.38
CA LEU A 49 1.84 -16.34 -1.04
C LEU A 49 2.77 -17.48 -0.59
N ASN A 50 2.76 -17.82 0.70
CA ASN A 50 3.56 -18.92 1.23
C ASN A 50 3.11 -20.28 0.65
N GLU A 51 1.81 -20.51 0.51
CA GLU A 51 1.24 -21.69 -0.16
C GLU A 51 1.64 -21.78 -1.64
N GLN A 52 1.89 -20.63 -2.29
CA GLN A 52 2.44 -20.55 -3.64
C GLN A 52 3.97 -20.74 -3.70
N GLY A 53 4.63 -20.99 -2.57
CA GLY A 53 6.06 -21.25 -2.47
C GLY A 53 6.93 -20.04 -2.12
N PHE A 54 6.34 -18.86 -1.88
CA PHE A 54 7.08 -17.64 -1.53
C PHE A 54 7.40 -17.56 -0.03
N SER A 55 8.16 -18.51 0.51
CA SER A 55 8.52 -18.60 1.94
C SER A 55 9.32 -17.40 2.48
N ASN A 56 9.82 -16.54 1.60
CA ASN A 56 10.51 -15.29 1.89
C ASN A 56 9.56 -14.09 2.08
N VAL A 57 8.25 -14.32 2.21
CA VAL A 57 7.26 -13.28 2.54
C VAL A 57 6.83 -13.41 4.00
N VAL A 58 6.91 -12.30 4.75
CA VAL A 58 6.44 -12.22 6.14
C VAL A 58 5.42 -11.10 6.29
N PHE A 59 4.49 -11.28 7.22
CA PHE A 59 3.50 -10.26 7.55
C PHE A 59 3.96 -9.36 8.69
N HIS A 60 3.69 -8.06 8.59
CA HIS A 60 3.63 -7.16 9.74
C HIS A 60 2.48 -6.16 9.57
N GLN A 61 1.69 -5.93 10.61
CA GLN A 61 0.61 -4.96 10.57
C GLN A 61 1.17 -3.54 10.35
N LEU A 62 0.51 -2.75 9.50
CA LEU A 62 0.82 -1.34 9.30
C LEU A 62 -0.44 -0.54 8.96
N ASP A 63 -0.79 0.41 9.82
CA ASP A 63 -1.62 1.56 9.47
C ASP A 63 -0.74 2.79 9.29
N VAL A 64 -0.63 3.28 8.05
CA VAL A 64 0.22 4.43 7.69
C VAL A 64 -0.26 5.75 8.31
N GLN A 65 -1.48 5.79 8.87
CA GLN A 65 -1.99 6.95 9.60
C GLN A 65 -1.70 6.87 11.12
N ASN A 66 -1.20 5.73 11.62
CA ASN A 66 -1.00 5.49 13.04
C ASN A 66 0.50 5.48 13.38
N ALA A 67 0.95 6.45 14.18
CA ALA A 67 2.36 6.61 14.53
C ALA A 67 2.94 5.40 15.29
N GLN A 68 2.15 4.78 16.18
CA GLN A 68 2.58 3.60 16.94
C GLN A 68 2.75 2.37 16.04
N SER A 69 1.86 2.21 15.05
CA SER A 69 1.95 1.16 14.04
C SER A 69 3.21 1.30 13.18
N ILE A 70 3.52 2.54 12.76
CA ILE A 70 4.75 2.86 12.01
C ILE A 70 6.00 2.58 12.85
N ASP A 71 6.04 3.05 14.10
CA ASP A 71 7.16 2.81 15.02
C ASP A 71 7.36 1.31 15.30
N SER A 72 6.27 0.56 15.48
CA SER A 72 6.33 -0.89 15.66
C SER A 72 6.95 -1.59 14.44
N LEU A 73 6.59 -1.18 13.22
CA LEU A 73 7.17 -1.73 12.00
C LEU A 73 8.67 -1.42 11.91
N ALA A 74 9.08 -0.18 12.20
CA ALA A 74 10.48 0.21 12.18
C ALA A 74 11.31 -0.62 13.18
N LYS A 75 10.80 -0.80 14.40
CA LYS A 75 11.43 -1.64 15.43
C LYS A 75 11.51 -3.11 15.01
N PHE A 76 10.47 -3.64 14.38
CA PHE A 76 10.48 -5.00 13.84
C PHE A 76 11.59 -5.18 12.80
N ILE A 77 11.68 -4.29 11.82
CA ILE A 77 12.71 -4.37 10.76
C ILE A 77 14.11 -4.22 11.35
N GLN A 78 14.31 -3.26 12.26
CA GLN A 78 15.58 -3.07 12.96
C GLN A 78 16.01 -4.34 13.70
N LYS A 79 15.09 -4.99 14.41
CA LYS A 79 15.36 -6.20 15.18
C LYS A 79 15.64 -7.41 14.29
N GLN A 80 14.85 -7.59 13.22
CA GLN A 80 14.88 -8.81 12.41
C GLN A 80 15.96 -8.77 11.32
N TYR A 81 16.20 -7.59 10.74
CA TYR A 81 17.03 -7.45 9.54
C TYR A 81 18.16 -6.41 9.69
N GLY A 82 18.03 -5.47 10.63
CA GLY A 82 19.03 -4.43 10.90
C GLY A 82 19.17 -3.33 9.83
N ARG A 83 18.53 -3.52 8.67
CA ARG A 83 18.50 -2.59 7.53
C ARG A 83 17.24 -2.78 6.71
N LEU A 84 16.99 -1.87 5.77
CA LEU A 84 15.98 -1.99 4.73
C LEU A 84 16.58 -1.61 3.38
N ASP A 85 16.31 -2.37 2.32
CA ASP A 85 16.86 -2.07 0.99
C ASP A 85 15.82 -1.37 0.09
N ILE A 86 14.54 -1.74 0.23
CA ILE A 86 13.47 -1.27 -0.65
C ILE A 86 12.24 -0.88 0.18
N LEU A 87 11.76 0.35 0.01
CA LEU A 87 10.45 0.78 0.50
C LEU A 87 9.53 1.06 -0.68
N VAL A 88 8.40 0.35 -0.76
CA VAL A 88 7.33 0.63 -1.72
C VAL A 88 6.13 1.22 -0.98
N ASN A 89 5.93 2.52 -1.14
CA ASN A 89 4.77 3.24 -0.64
C ASN A 89 3.59 3.03 -1.61
N ASN A 90 2.83 1.96 -1.39
CA ASN A 90 1.68 1.57 -2.21
C ASN A 90 0.32 1.81 -1.52
N ALA A 91 0.28 1.87 -0.19
CA ALA A 91 -0.96 2.15 0.55
C ALA A 91 -1.60 3.46 0.07
N GLY A 92 -2.88 3.40 -0.29
CA GLY A 92 -3.61 4.55 -0.80
C GLY A 92 -5.12 4.47 -0.58
N ALA A 93 -5.76 5.63 -0.53
CA ALA A 93 -7.20 5.83 -0.43
C ALA A 93 -7.69 6.77 -1.55
N SER A 94 -8.87 6.48 -2.12
CA SER A 94 -9.42 7.24 -3.26
C SER A 94 -9.99 8.61 -2.88
N GLY A 95 -10.33 8.83 -1.60
CA GLY A 95 -10.93 10.08 -1.12
C GLY A 95 -12.35 10.34 -1.59
N VAL A 96 -13.02 9.34 -2.17
CA VAL A 96 -14.37 9.43 -2.70
C VAL A 96 -15.24 8.29 -2.15
N VAL A 97 -16.53 8.54 -2.01
CA VAL A 97 -17.53 7.52 -1.61
C VAL A 97 -18.70 7.53 -2.58
N PRO A 98 -19.45 6.42 -2.70
CA PRO A 98 -20.65 6.42 -3.52
C PRO A 98 -21.67 7.46 -3.04
N ASN A 99 -22.35 8.07 -3.99
CA ASN A 99 -23.43 8.99 -3.73
C ASN A 99 -24.76 8.22 -3.70
N GLU A 100 -25.16 7.81 -2.49
CA GLU A 100 -26.37 7.02 -2.27
C GLU A 100 -27.65 7.64 -2.86
N ASP A 101 -27.76 8.98 -2.84
CA ASP A 101 -28.92 9.68 -3.39
C ASP A 101 -29.01 9.51 -4.91
N VAL A 102 -27.87 9.60 -5.60
CA VAL A 102 -27.77 9.40 -7.06
C VAL A 102 -28.04 7.95 -7.41
N LEU A 103 -27.47 7.01 -6.66
CA LEU A 103 -27.68 5.58 -6.88
C LEU A 103 -29.14 5.18 -6.70
N ARG A 104 -29.80 5.70 -5.65
CA ARG A 104 -31.22 5.50 -5.41
C ARG A 104 -32.06 6.13 -6.53
N ALA A 105 -31.76 7.36 -6.95
CA ALA A 105 -32.49 8.03 -8.02
C ALA A 105 -32.37 7.31 -9.37
N MET A 106 -31.24 6.64 -9.62
CA MET A 106 -30.99 5.87 -10.83
C MET A 106 -31.37 4.39 -10.71
N ASN A 107 -31.87 3.95 -9.56
CA ASN A 107 -32.18 2.55 -9.25
C ASN A 107 -31.00 1.60 -9.55
N ILE A 108 -29.79 2.04 -9.21
CA ILE A 108 -28.52 1.32 -9.43
C ILE A 108 -28.13 0.56 -8.16
N ASP A 109 -27.94 -0.76 -8.26
CA ASP A 109 -27.14 -1.52 -7.30
C ASP A 109 -25.65 -1.40 -7.68
N LEU A 110 -24.85 -0.81 -6.79
CA LEU A 110 -23.41 -0.60 -7.00
C LEU A 110 -22.68 -1.90 -7.34
N VAL A 111 -23.01 -3.00 -6.67
CA VAL A 111 -22.26 -4.26 -6.81
C VAL A 111 -22.47 -4.84 -8.20
N ASP A 112 -23.70 -4.78 -8.71
CA ASP A 112 -24.08 -5.27 -10.03
C ASP A 112 -23.69 -4.31 -11.16
N TRP A 113 -23.55 -3.02 -10.85
CA TRP A 113 -23.30 -1.98 -11.84
C TRP A 113 -21.82 -1.74 -12.13
N LEU A 114 -20.94 -1.96 -11.15
CA LEU A 114 -19.49 -1.75 -11.31
C LEU A 114 -18.84 -2.56 -12.46
N PRO A 115 -19.21 -3.82 -12.74
CA PRO A 115 -18.64 -4.58 -13.84
C PRO A 115 -18.84 -3.89 -15.20
N GLY A 116 -17.74 -3.68 -15.95
CA GLY A 116 -17.77 -3.15 -17.31
C GLY A 116 -17.98 -1.63 -17.42
N LYS A 117 -18.05 -0.90 -16.31
CA LYS A 117 -18.16 0.58 -16.32
C LYS A 117 -16.83 1.26 -16.51
N THR A 118 -16.88 2.40 -17.20
CA THR A 118 -15.71 3.26 -17.33
C THR A 118 -15.45 4.00 -16.02
N PHE A 119 -14.24 4.54 -15.89
CA PHE A 119 -13.89 5.35 -14.73
C PHE A 119 -14.77 6.62 -14.63
N ASP A 120 -15.16 7.19 -15.76
CA ASP A 120 -15.98 8.41 -15.81
C ASP A 120 -17.42 8.13 -15.39
N ASP A 121 -17.98 6.98 -15.80
CA ASP A 121 -19.28 6.52 -15.30
C ASP A 121 -19.25 6.41 -13.77
N ILE A 122 -18.20 5.78 -13.23
CA ILE A 122 -18.03 5.59 -11.78
C ILE A 122 -17.92 6.95 -11.09
N GLN A 123 -17.17 7.92 -11.64
CA GLN A 123 -17.06 9.25 -11.03
C GLN A 123 -18.40 9.98 -10.91
N ALA A 124 -19.29 9.82 -11.89
CA ALA A 124 -20.59 10.50 -11.89
C ALA A 124 -21.47 10.11 -10.70
N VAL A 125 -21.27 8.92 -10.12
CA VAL A 125 -22.01 8.43 -8.95
C VAL A 125 -21.20 8.49 -7.66
N MET A 126 -20.06 9.17 -7.65
CA MET A 126 -19.21 9.33 -6.47
C MET A 126 -19.25 10.78 -5.96
N LYS A 127 -19.21 10.95 -4.63
CA LYS A 127 -19.09 12.25 -3.98
C LYS A 127 -17.83 12.34 -3.14
N THR A 128 -17.27 13.54 -3.08
CA THR A 128 -16.17 13.90 -2.18
C THR A 128 -16.73 14.64 -0.98
N THR A 129 -16.40 14.19 0.23
CA THR A 129 -16.69 14.90 1.47
C THR A 129 -15.41 15.37 2.11
N TYR A 130 -15.48 16.35 3.02
CA TYR A 130 -14.32 16.78 3.81
C TYR A 130 -13.62 15.59 4.50
N LYS A 131 -14.40 14.69 5.12
CA LYS A 131 -13.87 13.50 5.79
C LYS A 131 -13.08 12.60 4.84
N GLN A 132 -13.55 12.41 3.61
CA GLN A 132 -12.89 11.56 2.62
C GLN A 132 -11.68 12.25 1.98
N ALA A 133 -11.75 13.55 1.72
CA ALA A 133 -10.62 14.34 1.28
C ALA A 133 -9.49 14.33 2.33
N LYS A 134 -9.83 14.50 3.61
CA LYS A 134 -8.88 14.38 4.72
C LYS A 134 -8.26 12.98 4.80
N LEU A 135 -9.06 11.92 4.73
CA LEU A 135 -8.57 10.54 4.69
C LEU A 135 -7.57 10.30 3.54
N CYS A 136 -7.87 10.85 2.36
CA CYS A 136 -7.01 10.75 1.18
C CYS A 136 -5.65 11.42 1.43
N LEU A 137 -5.63 12.66 1.94
CA LEU A 137 -4.38 13.38 2.25
C LEU A 137 -3.60 12.70 3.38
N ASP A 138 -4.29 12.29 4.44
CA ASP A 138 -3.68 11.62 5.59
C ASP A 138 -3.03 10.28 5.20
N THR A 139 -3.60 9.56 4.22
CA THR A 139 -3.04 8.29 3.73
C THR A 139 -1.97 8.50 2.65
N ASN A 140 -2.32 9.21 1.57
CA ASN A 140 -1.54 9.21 0.33
C ASN A 140 -0.35 10.17 0.38
N TYR A 141 -0.37 11.13 1.29
CA TYR A 141 0.72 12.10 1.46
C TYR A 141 1.37 11.96 2.83
N TYR A 142 0.62 12.21 3.91
CA TYR A 142 1.21 12.19 5.25
C TYR A 142 1.64 10.77 5.67
N GLY A 143 0.85 9.75 5.33
CA GLY A 143 1.23 8.36 5.60
C GLY A 143 2.52 7.95 4.88
N VAL A 144 2.64 8.31 3.60
CA VAL A 144 3.88 8.09 2.81
C VAL A 144 5.07 8.80 3.46
N LYS A 145 4.90 10.07 3.83
CA LYS A 145 5.95 10.86 4.49
C LYS A 145 6.38 10.22 5.80
N ASN A 146 5.44 9.90 6.68
CA ASN A 146 5.71 9.41 8.03
C ASN A 146 6.35 8.01 8.01
N VAL A 147 5.89 7.10 7.14
CA VAL A 147 6.52 5.78 6.95
C VAL A 147 7.94 5.94 6.41
N THR A 148 8.13 6.83 5.44
CA THR A 148 9.45 7.10 4.87
C THR A 148 10.41 7.65 5.92
N GLU A 149 9.99 8.65 6.70
CA GLU A 149 10.79 9.23 7.78
C GLU A 149 11.19 8.17 8.82
N ALA A 150 10.26 7.31 9.24
CA ALA A 150 10.53 6.28 10.24
C ALA A 150 11.48 5.17 9.75
N LEU A 151 11.44 4.85 8.46
CA LEU A 151 12.28 3.79 7.86
C LEU A 151 13.58 4.33 7.24
N LEU A 152 13.75 5.65 7.14
CA LEU A 152 14.92 6.27 6.54
C LEU A 152 16.24 5.85 7.21
N PRO A 153 16.37 5.77 8.55
CA PRO A 153 17.60 5.30 9.18
C PRO A 153 17.97 3.87 8.78
N LEU A 154 16.99 3.00 8.60
CA LEU A 154 17.19 1.61 8.16
C LEU A 154 17.58 1.53 6.67
N LEU A 155 17.00 2.41 5.84
CA LEU A 155 17.37 2.54 4.44
C LEU A 155 18.81 3.04 4.27
N GLN A 156 19.26 3.97 5.11
CA GLN A 156 20.63 4.48 5.08
C GLN A 156 21.69 3.41 5.39
N ASN A 157 21.30 2.31 6.06
CA ASN A 157 22.17 1.16 6.30
C ASN A 157 22.25 0.19 5.10
N SER A 158 21.46 0.39 4.05
CA SER A 158 21.56 -0.38 2.81
C SER A 158 22.70 0.14 1.93
N PRO A 159 23.46 -0.73 1.25
CA PRO A 159 24.45 -0.31 0.25
C PRO A 159 23.80 0.30 -1.00
N SER A 160 22.50 0.11 -1.23
CA SER A 160 21.80 0.63 -2.40
C SER A 160 20.30 0.83 -2.13
N PRO A 161 19.92 1.80 -1.27
CA PRO A 161 18.54 2.01 -0.87
C PRO A 161 17.65 2.45 -2.04
N ARG A 162 16.39 2.04 -2.02
CA ARG A 162 15.36 2.42 -2.99
C ARG A 162 14.05 2.78 -2.29
N ILE A 163 13.46 3.90 -2.70
CA ILE A 163 12.10 4.28 -2.31
C ILE A 163 11.29 4.41 -3.59
N VAL A 164 10.14 3.74 -3.65
CA VAL A 164 9.20 3.80 -4.77
C VAL A 164 7.86 4.29 -4.23
N ASN A 165 7.42 5.45 -4.68
CA ASN A 165 6.11 6.01 -4.35
C ASN A 165 5.14 5.69 -5.49
N VAL A 166 4.11 4.88 -5.23
CA VAL A 166 3.08 4.57 -6.23
C VAL A 166 2.15 5.78 -6.35
N SER A 167 2.27 6.51 -7.46
CA SER A 167 1.49 7.71 -7.74
C SER A 167 0.45 7.46 -8.86
N SER A 168 -0.21 8.51 -9.32
CA SER A 168 -1.22 8.48 -10.38
C SER A 168 -0.99 9.56 -11.42
N ARG A 169 -1.37 9.29 -12.68
CA ARG A 169 -1.40 10.29 -13.76
C ARG A 169 -2.22 11.52 -13.40
N LYS A 170 -3.20 11.39 -12.49
CA LYS A 170 -4.03 12.50 -12.00
C LYS A 170 -3.28 13.51 -11.13
N GLY A 171 -2.05 13.21 -10.70
CA GLY A 171 -1.18 14.16 -10.01
C GLY A 171 -0.43 15.11 -10.94
N ALA A 172 -0.61 14.98 -12.26
CA ALA A 172 0.06 15.85 -13.23
C ALA A 172 -0.43 17.30 -13.11
N LEU A 173 0.52 18.24 -13.15
CA LEU A 173 0.21 19.65 -13.36
C LEU A 173 -0.09 19.82 -14.85
N ASN A 174 -1.37 19.93 -15.21
CA ASN A 174 -1.75 20.32 -16.56
C ASN A 174 -1.45 21.81 -16.73
N VAL A 175 -0.20 22.10 -17.08
CA VAL A 175 0.22 23.41 -17.58
C VAL A 175 0.12 23.35 -19.09
N SER A 176 -0.93 23.98 -19.63
CA SER A 176 -1.12 24.27 -21.05
C SER A 176 -0.76 25.71 -21.35
#